data_AF-A0A533VYA8-F1
#
_entry.id   AF-A0A533VYA8-F1
#
_cell.length_a   1.000
_cell.length_b   1.000
_cell.length_c   1.000
_cell.angle_alpha   90.00
_cell.angle_beta   90.00
_cell.angle_gamma   90.00
#
_symmetry.space_group_name_H-M   'P 1'
#
loop_
_entity.id
_entity.type
_entity.pdbx_description
1 polymer ?
#
loop_
_entity_poly.entity_id
_entity_poly.type
_entity_poly.pdbx_seq_one_letter_code
_entity_poly.pdbx_strand_id
1 'polypeptide(L)'
;MTRVRVQRISSVPDPLTGMPSKQIELVELRERGQVNQFAGTEEGRVIQGIISQFQSMGFVPQVREMGFAKIVMVLTETEYDMLGMRLDVNETYELEIRNGSLSLKKYTEGT
;
A
#
# COMPACT_ATOMS: atom_id res chain seq x y z
N MET A 1 15.06 3.43 -3.64
CA MET A 1 14.13 3.93 -2.60
C MET A 1 12.77 4.11 -3.26
N THR A 2 11.70 3.73 -2.59
CA THR A 2 10.32 3.88 -3.08
C THR A 2 9.48 4.58 -2.02
N ARG A 3 8.41 5.26 -2.43
CA ARG A 3 7.48 5.89 -1.49
C ARG A 3 6.37 4.92 -1.15
N VAL A 4 6.08 4.79 0.13
CA VAL A 4 4.95 3.99 0.63
C VAL A 4 4.05 4.86 1.49
N ARG A 5 2.74 4.65 1.41
CA ARG A 5 1.74 5.31 2.25
C ARG A 5 1.13 4.30 3.22
N VAL A 6 0.91 4.71 4.46
CA VAL A 6 0.12 3.92 5.41
C VAL A 6 -1.33 3.94 4.94
N GLN A 7 -1.80 2.82 4.40
CA GLN A 7 -3.16 2.69 3.88
C GLN A 7 -4.15 2.41 5.01
N ARG A 8 -3.77 1.56 5.97
CA ARG A 8 -4.64 1.11 7.04
C ARG A 8 -3.82 0.67 8.26
N ILE A 9 -4.36 0.95 9.44
CA ILE A 9 -3.94 0.35 10.71
C ILE A 9 -5.20 -0.26 11.34
N SER A 10 -5.16 -1.54 11.66
CA SER A 10 -6.28 -2.27 12.25
C SER A 10 -5.84 -3.16 13.39
N SER A 11 -6.71 -3.39 14.37
CA SER A 11 -6.49 -4.39 15.41
C SER A 11 -6.85 -5.78 14.89
N VAL A 12 -5.98 -6.76 15.12
CA VAL A 12 -6.22 -8.18 14.82
C VAL A 12 -5.83 -9.03 16.02
N PRO A 13 -6.54 -10.13 16.31
CA PRO A 13 -6.14 -11.03 17.39
C PRO A 13 -4.87 -11.79 17.01
N ASP A 14 -3.88 -11.80 17.90
CA ASP A 14 -2.71 -12.65 17.77
C ASP A 14 -3.13 -14.13 17.83
N PRO A 15 -2.69 -14.98 16.88
CA PRO A 15 -3.19 -16.35 16.76
C PRO A 15 -2.75 -17.26 17.91
N LEU A 16 -1.68 -16.91 18.64
CA LEU A 16 -1.15 -17.73 19.73
C LEU A 16 -1.73 -17.33 21.08
N THR A 17 -1.85 -16.04 21.34
CA THR A 17 -2.21 -15.46 22.64
C THR A 17 -3.64 -14.93 22.69
N GLY A 18 -4.27 -14.66 21.54
CA GLY A 18 -5.57 -13.99 21.43
C GLY A 18 -5.55 -12.50 21.77
N MET A 19 -4.39 -11.95 22.14
CA MET A 19 -4.25 -10.54 22.50
C MET A 19 -4.28 -9.65 21.25
N PRO A 20 -4.77 -8.40 21.35
CA PRO A 20 -4.76 -7.47 20.23
C PRO A 20 -3.35 -7.19 19.71
N SER A 21 -3.19 -7.23 18.39
CA SER A 21 -2.00 -6.81 17.64
C SER A 21 -2.36 -5.75 16.61
N LYS A 22 -1.42 -4.87 16.26
CA LYS A 22 -1.59 -3.87 15.20
C LYS A 22 -1.17 -4.45 13.86
N GLN A 23 -2.13 -4.60 12.96
CA GLN A 23 -1.87 -4.83 11.54
C GLN A 23 -1.72 -3.48 10.82
N ILE A 24 -0.56 -3.24 10.24
CA ILE A 24 -0.23 -2.04 9.47
C ILE A 24 -0.02 -2.42 8.01
N GLU A 25 -0.70 -1.72 7.12
CA GLU A 25 -0.66 -1.96 5.68
C GLU A 25 -0.03 -0.76 4.96
N LEU A 26 1.13 -0.99 4.34
CA LEU A 26 1.87 0.00 3.57
C LEU A 26 1.70 -0.29 2.07
N VAL A 27 1.18 0.69 1.33
CA VAL A 27 0.99 0.59 -0.12
C VAL A 27 2.02 1.42 -0.86
N GLU A 28 2.55 0.91 -1.97
CA GLU A 28 3.48 1.66 -2.81
C GLU A 28 2.77 2.80 -3.55
N LEU A 29 3.30 4.00 -3.44
CA LEU A 29 2.90 5.13 -4.27
C LEU A 29 3.55 4.98 -5.64
N ARG A 30 2.78 4.43 -6.59
CA ARG A 30 3.19 4.41 -8.00
C ARG A 30 2.90 5.76 -8.62
N GLU A 31 3.91 6.40 -9.21
CA GLU A 31 3.66 7.53 -10.11
C GLU A 31 2.76 7.04 -11.25
N ARG A 32 1.70 7.79 -11.56
CA ARG A 32 0.65 7.42 -12.55
C ARG A 32 1.19 6.98 -13.92
N GLY A 33 2.47 7.21 -14.23
CA GLY A 33 3.14 6.77 -15.46
C GLY A 33 3.25 5.25 -15.65
N GLN A 34 3.20 4.41 -14.61
CA GLN A 34 3.37 2.95 -14.79
C GLN A 34 2.11 2.18 -15.16
N VAL A 35 0.91 2.72 -14.88
CA VAL A 35 -0.36 2.05 -15.24
C VAL A 35 -0.61 2.11 -16.76
N ASN A 36 0.03 3.04 -17.47
CA ASN A 36 -0.08 3.21 -18.91
C ASN A 36 0.65 2.15 -19.75
N GLN A 37 1.40 1.22 -19.17
CA GLN A 37 2.08 0.18 -19.96
C GLN A 37 1.09 -0.78 -20.63
N PHE A 38 -0.07 -1.06 -20.01
CA PHE A 38 -1.12 -1.83 -20.65
C PHE A 38 -1.77 -1.06 -21.81
N ALA A 39 -1.99 0.25 -21.67
CA ALA A 39 -2.60 1.10 -22.70
C ALA A 39 -1.72 1.31 -23.96
N GLY A 40 -0.42 1.00 -23.89
CA GLY A 40 0.50 1.15 -25.01
C GLY A 40 0.32 0.11 -26.12
N THR A 41 -0.30 -1.03 -25.82
CA THR A 41 -0.55 -2.14 -26.77
C THR A 41 -1.94 -2.05 -27.38
N GLU A 42 -2.12 -2.61 -28.58
CA GLU A 42 -3.41 -2.64 -29.25
C GLU A 42 -4.43 -3.49 -28.47
N GLU A 43 -4.02 -4.64 -27.94
CA GLU A 43 -4.88 -5.47 -27.08
C GLU A 43 -5.26 -4.75 -25.78
N GLY A 44 -4.33 -4.01 -25.17
CA GLY A 44 -4.60 -3.32 -23.92
C GLY A 44 -5.57 -2.14 -24.06
N ARG A 45 -5.62 -1.45 -25.20
CA ARG A 45 -6.65 -0.42 -25.47
C ARG A 45 -8.04 -1.03 -25.60
N VAL A 46 -8.15 -2.20 -26.23
CA VAL A 46 -9.42 -2.93 -26.35
C VAL A 46 -9.91 -3.37 -24.97
N ILE A 47 -9.03 -3.97 -24.15
CA ILE A 47 -9.36 -4.40 -22.79
C ILE A 47 -9.78 -3.20 -21.92
N GLN A 48 -9.09 -2.06 -22.03
CA GLN A 48 -9.43 -0.84 -21.29
C GLN A 48 -10.78 -0.24 -21.72
N GLY A 49 -11.11 -0.34 -23.02
CA GLY A 49 -12.43 0.02 -23.55
C GLY A 49 -13.55 -0.86 -22.97
N ILE A 50 -13.33 -2.18 -22.90
CA ILE A 50 -14.29 -3.12 -22.30
C ILE A 50 -14.48 -2.80 -20.81
N ILE A 51 -13.39 -2.70 -20.04
CA ILE A 51 -13.46 -2.44 -18.58
C ILE A 51 -14.16 -1.11 -18.29
N SER A 52 -13.89 -0.04 -19.05
CA SER A 52 -14.54 1.26 -18.83
C SER A 52 -16.04 1.23 -19.13
N GLN A 53 -16.48 0.44 -20.11
CA GLN A 53 -17.88 0.24 -20.42
C GLN A 53 -18.60 -0.61 -19.35
N PHE A 54 -17.94 -1.61 -18.78
CA PHE A 54 -18.48 -2.37 -17.64
C PHE A 54 -18.56 -1.54 -16.35
N GLN A 55 -17.61 -0.62 -16.13
CA GLN A 55 -17.67 0.34 -15.01
C GLN A 55 -18.83 1.34 -15.16
N SER A 56 -19.10 1.86 -16.36
CA SER A 56 -20.22 2.79 -16.58
C SER A 56 -21.60 2.14 -16.42
N MET A 57 -21.69 0.83 -16.63
CA MET A 57 -22.89 0.03 -16.36
C MET A 57 -23.04 -0.38 -14.88
N GLY A 58 -22.09 0.00 -14.02
CA GLY A 58 -22.14 -0.29 -12.57
C GLY A 58 -21.82 -1.75 -12.20
N PHE A 59 -21.39 -2.58 -13.15
CA PHE A 59 -21.06 -4.00 -12.90
C PHE A 59 -19.68 -4.19 -12.26
N VAL A 60 -18.80 -3.20 -12.39
CA VAL A 60 -17.46 -3.23 -11.82
C VAL A 60 -17.38 -2.16 -10.74
N PRO A 61 -17.14 -2.51 -9.46
CA PRO A 61 -16.92 -1.51 -8.44
C PRO A 61 -15.77 -0.62 -8.90
N GLN A 62 -15.99 0.70 -8.85
CA GLN A 62 -14.95 1.69 -9.13
C GLN A 62 -13.71 1.24 -8.37
N VAL A 63 -12.67 0.87 -9.10
CA VAL A 63 -11.45 0.29 -8.53
C VAL A 63 -10.90 1.35 -7.59
N ARG A 64 -11.26 1.27 -6.30
CA ARG A 64 -10.56 1.98 -5.23
C ARG A 64 -9.11 1.68 -5.50
N GLU A 65 -8.30 2.72 -5.71
CA GLU A 65 -6.88 2.60 -6.06
C GLU A 65 -6.34 1.29 -5.48
N MET A 66 -6.16 0.28 -6.35
CA MET A 66 -5.64 -1.03 -5.95
C MET A 66 -4.17 -0.80 -5.67
N GLY A 67 -3.89 -0.10 -4.57
CA GLY A 67 -2.57 -0.04 -3.97
C GLY A 67 -2.27 -1.45 -3.52
N PHE A 68 -1.52 -2.19 -4.33
CA PHE A 68 -1.02 -3.49 -3.91
C PHE A 68 -0.15 -3.26 -2.67
N ALA A 69 -0.49 -3.93 -1.57
CA ALA A 69 0.26 -3.83 -0.33
C ALA A 69 1.72 -4.24 -0.61
N LYS A 70 2.64 -3.34 -0.32
CA LYS A 70 4.07 -3.59 -0.46
C LYS A 70 4.61 -4.29 0.79
N ILE A 71 4.10 -3.90 1.95
CA ILE A 71 4.44 -4.48 3.25
C ILE A 71 3.16 -4.55 4.09
N VAL A 72 2.94 -5.69 4.71
CA VAL A 72 1.96 -5.85 5.81
C VAL A 72 2.74 -6.33 7.03
N MET A 73 2.65 -5.56 8.11
CA MET A 73 3.24 -5.94 9.40
C MET A 73 2.11 -6.21 10.38
N VAL A 74 2.21 -7.31 11.13
CA VAL A 74 1.36 -7.58 12.29
C VAL A 74 2.29 -7.58 13.49
N LEU A 75 2.13 -6.58 14.35
CA LEU A 75 2.99 -6.35 15.50
C LEU A 75 2.15 -6.42 16.77
N THR A 76 2.64 -7.13 17.78
CA THR A 76 2.16 -6.97 19.15
C THR A 76 2.35 -5.52 19.61
N GLU A 77 1.66 -5.10 20.68
CA GLU A 77 1.85 -3.76 21.23
C GLU A 77 3.33 -3.50 21.61
N THR A 78 4.01 -4.50 22.18
CA THR A 78 5.44 -4.40 22.53
C THR A 78 6.33 -4.25 21.30
N GLU A 79 6.09 -5.00 20.22
CA GLU A 79 6.84 -4.84 18.97
C GLU A 79 6.59 -3.50 18.29
N TYR A 80 5.36 -2.99 18.37
CA TYR A 80 5.04 -1.66 17.86
C TYR A 80 5.77 -0.57 18.64
N ASP A 81 5.88 -0.70 19.95
CA ASP A 81 6.68 0.22 20.77
C ASP A 81 8.17 0.12 20.44
N MET A 82 8.70 -1.10 20.24
CA MET A 82 10.09 -1.34 19.82
C MET A 82 10.40 -0.80 18.42
N LEU A 83 9.39 -0.70 17.53
CA LEU A 83 9.54 -0.08 16.22
C LEU A 83 10.01 1.38 16.35
N GLY A 84 9.69 2.06 17.46
CA GLY A 84 10.24 3.37 17.79
C GLY A 84 9.78 4.50 16.88
N MET A 85 8.76 4.26 16.05
CA MET A 85 8.14 5.27 15.20
C MET A 85 6.62 5.16 15.26
N ARG A 86 5.95 6.31 15.29
CA ARG A 86 4.49 6.37 15.22
C ARG A 86 4.07 6.40 13.76
N LEU A 87 3.34 5.38 13.33
CA LEU A 87 2.74 5.32 12.01
C LEU A 87 1.31 5.84 12.09
N ASP A 88 0.97 6.83 11.27
CA ASP A 88 -0.39 7.36 11.16
C ASP A 88 -0.93 7.14 9.73
N VAL A 89 -2.24 6.90 9.62
CA VAL A 89 -2.90 6.63 8.33
C VAL A 89 -2.74 7.82 7.39
N ASN A 90 -2.51 7.53 6.11
CA ASN A 90 -2.21 8.48 5.04
C ASN A 90 -0.83 9.16 5.11
N GLU A 91 -0.02 8.91 6.13
CA GLU A 91 1.37 9.37 6.12
C GLU A 91 2.21 8.59 5.10
N THR A 92 3.17 9.29 4.51
CA THR A 92 4.08 8.75 3.50
C THR A 92 5.48 8.60 4.05
N TYR A 93 6.14 7.52 3.66
CA TYR A 93 7.47 7.15 4.07
C TYR A 93 8.32 6.77 2.85
N GLU A 94 9.60 7.06 2.93
CA GLU A 94 10.61 6.46 2.06
C GLU A 94 10.96 5.08 2.60
N LEU A 95 10.83 4.08 1.74
CA LEU A 95 11.21 2.71 1.98
C LEU A 95 12.50 2.38 1.22
N GLU A 96 13.50 1.91 1.95
CA GLU A 96 14.71 1.29 1.40
C GLU A 96 14.77 -0.17 1.83
N ILE A 97 15.00 -1.06 0.85
CA ILE A 97 15.28 -2.48 1.08
C ILE A 97 16.65 -2.73 0.46
N ARG A 98 17.66 -2.97 1.29
CA ARG A 98 19.04 -3.13 0.84
C ARG A 98 19.84 -3.95 1.84
N ASN A 99 20.71 -4.84 1.34
CA ASN A 99 21.63 -5.63 2.15
C ASN A 99 20.95 -6.44 3.27
N GLY A 100 19.76 -6.98 3.01
CA GLY A 100 18.98 -7.72 4.01
C GLY A 100 18.33 -6.83 5.09
N SER A 101 18.38 -5.51 4.95
CA SER A 101 17.75 -4.55 5.86
C SER A 101 16.58 -3.84 5.18
N LEU A 102 15.61 -3.44 6.01
CA LEU A 102 14.48 -2.61 5.64
C LEU A 102 14.52 -1.35 6.50
N SER A 103 14.50 -0.18 5.87
CA SER A 103 14.43 1.10 6.57
C SER A 103 13.24 1.91 6.09
N LEU A 104 12.57 2.56 7.05
CA LEU A 104 11.48 3.49 6.83
C LEU A 104 11.89 4.85 7.36
N LYS A 105 11.78 5.88 6.53
CA LYS A 105 12.01 7.28 6.92
C LYS A 105 10.77 8.10 6.57
N LYS A 106 10.32 8.94 7.49
CA LYS A 106 9.18 9.84 7.21
C LYS A 106 9.50 10.70 6.00
N TYR A 107 8.62 10.68 5.01
CA TYR A 107 8.75 11.55 3.85
C TYR A 107 8.14 12.91 4.22
N THR A 108 8.93 13.96 4.12
CA THR A 108 8.47 15.34 4.27
C THR A 108 8.62 16.02 2.92
N GLU A 109 7.51 16.46 2.34
CA GLU A 109 7.53 17.13 1.04
C GLU A 109 8.07 18.55 1.21
N GLY A 110 9.17 18.88 0.54
CA GLY A 110 9.72 20.23 0.46
C GLY A 110 10.78 20.62 1.50
N THR A 111 11.97 20.02 1.43
CA THR A 111 13.21 20.69 1.90
C THR A 111 14.25 20.69 0.80
#